data_AF-A0A4Y2C568-F1
#
_entry.id   AF-A0A4Y2C568-F1
#
_cell.length_a   1.000
_cell.length_b   1.000
_cell.length_c   1.000
_cell.angle_alpha   90.00
_cell.angle_beta   90.00
_cell.angle_gamma   90.00
#
_symmetry.space_group_name_H-M   'P 1'
#
loop_
_entity.id
_entity.type
_entity.pdbx_description
1 polymer ?
#
loop_
_entity_poly.entity_id
_entity_poly.type
_entity_poly.pdbx_seq_one_letter_code
_entity_poly.pdbx_strand_id
1 'polypeptide(L)'
;MFERLAKQAEILENTWITHLLGLLSYDVAQVIAREPDEIANDYGEVKKILLKRYKLTPEKFRQKFFMHNKNLGSTWKNFDYELRSFFNEWVNGVKADSFEKLSDLIITDQIKRKVSQEVKDHFIDEWSKLNSPDDLVEKLDDYDTLRSTFRSKQP
;
A
#
# COMPACT_ATOMS: atom_id res chain seq x y z
N MET A 1 11.36 -15.35 5.37
CA MET A 1 11.25 -16.80 5.09
C MET A 1 12.52 -17.33 4.42
N PHE A 2 13.00 -16.72 3.32
CA PHE A 2 14.27 -17.05 2.66
C PHE A 2 15.47 -17.12 3.61
N GLU A 3 15.77 -16.04 4.34
CA GLU A 3 16.93 -15.98 5.27
C GLU A 3 16.94 -17.10 6.31
N ARG A 4 15.76 -17.48 6.80
CA ARG A 4 15.64 -18.57 7.77
C ARG A 4 15.98 -19.91 7.14
N LEU A 5 15.52 -20.16 5.91
CA LEU A 5 15.81 -21.39 5.15
C LEU A 5 17.28 -21.44 4.74
N ALA A 6 17.85 -20.33 4.27
CA ALA A 6 19.26 -20.24 3.88
C ALA A 6 20.18 -20.51 5.08
N LYS A 7 19.87 -19.95 6.26
CA LYS A 7 20.59 -20.25 7.50
C LYS A 7 20.44 -21.71 7.95
N GLN A 8 19.24 -22.28 7.85
CA GLN A 8 19.00 -23.70 8.17
C GLN A 8 19.75 -24.66 7.24
N ALA A 9 19.92 -24.27 5.98
CA ALA A 9 20.69 -25.01 4.99
C ALA A 9 22.19 -24.65 4.98
N GLU A 10 22.66 -23.86 5.96
CA GLU A 10 24.06 -23.44 6.12
C GLU A 10 24.66 -22.80 4.84
N ILE A 11 23.82 -22.11 4.07
CA ILE A 11 24.26 -21.40 2.86
C ILE A 11 25.06 -20.17 3.27
N LEU A 12 26.26 -20.03 2.71
CA LEU A 12 27.12 -18.88 2.95
C LEU A 12 26.45 -17.58 2.46
N GLU A 13 26.49 -16.53 3.28
CA GLU A 13 25.79 -15.27 3.01
C GLU A 13 26.22 -14.60 1.70
N ASN A 14 27.50 -14.76 1.32
CA ASN A 14 28.04 -14.27 0.05
C ASN A 14 27.49 -14.98 -1.20
N THR A 15 26.82 -16.14 -1.06
CA THR A 15 26.15 -16.83 -2.17
C THR A 15 24.64 -16.64 -2.18
N TRP A 16 24.07 -15.96 -1.18
CA TRP A 16 22.63 -15.77 -1.06
C TRP A 16 22.02 -15.08 -2.29
N ILE A 17 22.72 -14.12 -2.90
CA ILE A 17 22.26 -13.45 -4.12
C ILE A 17 22.08 -14.43 -5.27
N THR A 18 23.06 -15.30 -5.52
CA THR A 18 22.99 -16.27 -6.62
C THR A 18 21.80 -17.22 -6.46
N HIS A 19 21.56 -17.68 -5.23
CA HIS A 19 20.40 -18.51 -4.90
C HIS A 19 19.09 -17.72 -5.01
N LEU A 20 19.07 -16.46 -4.55
CA LEU A 20 17.91 -15.60 -4.59
C LEU A 20 17.49 -15.29 -6.03
N LEU A 21 18.42 -14.91 -6.91
CA LEU A 21 18.16 -14.59 -8.31
C LEU A 21 17.50 -15.75 -9.07
N GLY A 22 17.90 -16.99 -8.77
CA GLY A 22 17.29 -18.20 -9.35
C GLY A 22 15.84 -18.46 -8.90
N LEU A 23 15.38 -17.82 -7.82
CA LEU A 23 14.03 -17.94 -7.29
C LEU A 23 13.11 -16.79 -7.71
N LEU A 24 13.68 -15.70 -8.25
CA LEU A 24 12.91 -14.53 -8.67
C LEU A 24 12.28 -14.73 -10.04
N SER A 25 11.15 -14.07 -10.27
CA SER A 25 10.58 -13.98 -11.61
C SER A 25 11.47 -13.14 -12.52
N TYR A 26 11.42 -13.43 -13.82
CA TYR A 26 12.28 -12.79 -14.83
C TYR A 26 12.22 -11.25 -14.78
N ASP A 27 11.03 -10.67 -14.61
CA ASP A 27 10.81 -9.22 -14.57
C ASP A 27 11.47 -8.53 -13.36
N VAL A 28 11.70 -9.27 -12.27
CA VAL A 28 12.33 -8.78 -11.05
C VAL A 28 13.84 -8.91 -11.16
N ALA A 29 14.31 -10.06 -11.64
CA ALA A 29 15.71 -10.30 -11.91
C ALA A 29 16.27 -9.27 -12.89
N GLN A 30 15.49 -8.89 -13.92
CA GLN A 30 15.85 -7.83 -14.86
C GLN A 30 16.01 -6.45 -14.21
N VAL A 31 15.27 -6.14 -13.14
CA VAL A 31 15.45 -4.87 -12.44
C VAL A 31 16.71 -4.87 -11.59
N ILE A 32 17.03 -6.00 -10.96
CA ILE A 32 18.28 -6.14 -10.21
C ILE A 32 19.49 -6.10 -11.16
N ALA A 33 19.41 -6.75 -12.32
CA ALA A 33 20.47 -6.78 -13.32
C ALA A 33 20.76 -5.43 -14.00
N ARG A 34 19.91 -4.41 -13.80
CA ARG A 34 20.13 -3.04 -14.29
C ARG A 34 20.84 -2.15 -13.28
N GLU A 35 20.94 -2.60 -12.03
CA GLU A 35 21.70 -1.89 -11.00
C GLU A 35 23.21 -2.17 -11.17
N PRO A 36 24.08 -1.27 -10.68
CA PRO A 36 25.52 -1.51 -10.62
C PRO A 36 25.88 -2.82 -9.91
N ASP A 37 27.00 -3.43 -10.28
CA ASP A 37 27.46 -4.72 -9.72
C ASP A 37 27.61 -4.69 -8.19
N GLU A 38 27.98 -3.54 -7.62
CA GLU A 38 28.08 -3.37 -6.17
C GLU A 38 26.72 -3.52 -5.47
N ILE A 39 25.64 -3.12 -6.14
CA ILE A 39 24.27 -3.18 -5.64
C ILE A 39 23.64 -4.54 -5.98
N ALA A 40 23.85 -5.03 -7.20
CA ALA A 40 23.26 -6.28 -7.69
C ALA A 40 23.83 -7.52 -6.97
N ASN A 41 25.08 -7.45 -6.48
CA ASN A 41 25.73 -8.53 -5.75
C ASN A 41 25.64 -8.40 -4.22
N ASP A 42 25.06 -7.31 -3.70
CA ASP A 42 24.83 -7.13 -2.28
C ASP A 42 23.42 -7.59 -1.89
N TYR A 43 23.33 -8.61 -1.03
CA TYR A 43 22.06 -9.14 -0.55
C TYR A 43 21.20 -8.10 0.18
N GLY A 44 21.82 -7.21 0.96
CA GLY A 44 21.13 -6.14 1.67
C GLY A 44 20.47 -5.14 0.71
N GLU A 45 21.18 -4.72 -0.34
CA GLU A 45 20.67 -3.79 -1.35
C GLU A 45 19.59 -4.44 -2.24
N VAL A 46 19.81 -5.66 -2.73
CA VAL A 46 18.78 -6.40 -3.48
C VAL A 46 17.55 -6.63 -2.63
N LYS A 47 17.71 -6.96 -1.34
CA LYS A 47 16.59 -7.06 -0.39
C LYS A 47 15.84 -5.74 -0.29
N LYS A 48 16.51 -4.59 -0.22
CA LYS A 48 15.85 -3.27 -0.23
C LYS A 48 15.08 -3.02 -1.52
N ILE A 49 15.62 -3.38 -2.68
CA ILE A 49 14.96 -3.24 -3.99
C ILE A 49 13.70 -4.11 -4.04
N LEU A 50 13.83 -5.38 -3.67
CA LEU A 50 12.72 -6.34 -3.60
C LEU A 50 11.65 -5.86 -2.65
N LEU A 51 12.05 -5.44 -1.44
CA LEU A 51 11.13 -4.86 -0.48
C LEU A 51 10.48 -3.62 -1.07
N LYS A 52 11.19 -2.68 -1.70
CA LYS A 52 10.58 -1.49 -2.29
C LYS A 52 9.57 -1.83 -3.40
N ARG A 53 9.89 -2.80 -4.27
CA ARG A 53 9.03 -3.23 -5.39
C ARG A 53 7.76 -3.94 -4.90
N TYR A 54 7.91 -4.80 -3.89
CA TYR A 54 6.81 -5.63 -3.38
C TYR A 54 6.14 -5.08 -2.12
N LYS A 55 6.70 -4.04 -1.50
CA LYS A 55 6.11 -3.38 -0.35
C LYS A 55 4.78 -2.83 -0.80
N LEU A 56 3.74 -3.38 -0.19
CA LEU A 56 2.40 -2.86 -0.34
C LEU A 56 2.45 -1.39 0.09
N THR A 57 1.91 -0.51 -0.74
CA THR A 57 1.76 0.89 -0.39
C THR A 57 0.84 1.00 0.85
N PRO A 58 0.93 2.08 1.63
CA PRO A 58 0.00 2.30 2.74
C PRO A 58 -1.46 2.20 2.28
N GLU A 59 -1.74 2.65 1.06
CA GLU A 59 -3.03 2.51 0.39
C GLU A 59 -3.48 1.05 0.17
N LYS A 60 -2.58 0.15 -0.24
CA LYS A 60 -2.90 -1.28 -0.36
C LYS A 60 -3.20 -1.91 1.00
N PHE A 61 -2.49 -1.49 2.06
CA PHE A 61 -2.78 -1.94 3.42
C PHE A 61 -4.13 -1.43 3.92
N ARG A 62 -4.48 -0.17 3.64
CA ARG A 62 -5.83 0.39 3.89
C ARG A 62 -6.92 -0.45 3.24
N GLN A 63 -6.78 -0.71 1.94
CA GLN A 63 -7.74 -1.52 1.18
C GLN A 63 -7.87 -2.93 1.78
N LYS A 64 -6.75 -3.57 2.13
CA LYS A 64 -6.78 -4.86 2.82
C LYS A 64 -7.50 -4.76 4.16
N PHE A 65 -7.16 -3.82 5.03
CA PHE A 65 -7.81 -3.65 6.32
C PHE A 65 -9.34 -3.59 6.21
N PHE A 66 -9.85 -2.86 5.22
CA PHE A 66 -11.27 -2.60 5.07
C PHE A 66 -12.05 -3.62 4.24
N MET A 67 -11.40 -4.33 3.32
CA MET A 67 -12.03 -5.32 2.44
C MET A 67 -11.72 -6.76 2.88
N HIS A 68 -10.85 -6.95 3.88
CA HIS A 68 -10.44 -8.26 4.33
C HIS A 68 -11.58 -8.98 5.04
N ASN A 69 -11.89 -10.17 4.53
CA ASN A 69 -12.85 -11.09 5.09
C ASN A 69 -12.11 -12.29 5.68
N LYS A 70 -12.68 -12.85 6.75
CA LYS A 70 -12.12 -14.04 7.39
C LYS A 70 -12.14 -15.22 6.40
N ASN A 71 -10.97 -15.81 6.15
CA ASN A 71 -10.86 -16.98 5.29
C ASN A 71 -11.61 -18.19 5.87
N LEU A 72 -12.24 -18.98 5.00
CA LEU A 72 -12.81 -20.28 5.36
C LEU A 72 -11.70 -21.18 5.92
N GLY A 73 -11.92 -21.76 7.10
CA GLY A 73 -10.92 -22.59 7.79
C GLY A 73 -9.90 -21.84 8.66
N SER A 74 -9.84 -20.50 8.61
CA SER A 74 -9.00 -19.72 9.54
C SER A 74 -9.64 -19.58 10.93
N THR A 75 -8.84 -19.34 11.97
CA THR A 75 -9.34 -19.00 13.31
C THR A 75 -9.58 -17.49 13.42
N TRP A 76 -10.45 -17.07 14.35
CA TRP A 76 -10.65 -15.64 14.65
C TRP A 76 -9.37 -14.96 15.17
N LYS A 77 -8.50 -15.70 15.86
CA LYS A 77 -7.21 -15.19 16.33
C LYS A 77 -6.27 -14.83 15.17
N ASN A 78 -6.24 -15.65 14.12
CA ASN A 78 -5.45 -15.35 12.92
C ASN A 78 -6.02 -14.14 12.19
N PHE A 79 -7.35 -14.05 12.08
CA PHE A 79 -8.02 -12.90 11.46
C PHE A 79 -7.74 -11.58 12.21
N ASP A 80 -7.82 -11.58 13.55
CA ASP A 80 -7.44 -10.41 14.37
C ASP A 80 -5.97 -10.01 14.14
N TYR A 81 -5.05 -10.98 14.11
CA TYR A 81 -3.64 -10.72 13.82
C TYR A 81 -3.43 -10.10 12.43
N GLU A 82 -4.08 -10.64 11.40
CA GLU A 82 -4.01 -10.11 10.03
C GLU A 82 -4.58 -8.69 9.95
N LEU A 83 -5.76 -8.44 10.55
CA LEU A 83 -6.35 -7.10 10.60
C LEU A 83 -5.46 -6.09 11.31
N ARG A 84 -4.92 -6.44 12.48
CA ARG A 84 -3.99 -5.56 13.23
C ARG A 84 -2.74 -5.26 12.42
N SER A 85 -2.20 -6.27 11.73
CA SER A 85 -1.03 -6.11 10.87
C SER A 85 -1.31 -5.11 9.74
N PHE A 86 -2.42 -5.27 9.01
CA PHE A 86 -2.80 -4.34 7.94
C PHE A 86 -3.04 -2.92 8.45
N PHE A 87 -3.72 -2.78 9.59
CA PHE A 87 -3.96 -1.49 10.21
C PHE A 87 -2.64 -0.79 10.59
N ASN A 88 -1.75 -1.48 11.29
CA ASN A 88 -0.47 -0.92 11.73
C ASN A 88 0.42 -0.53 10.55
N GLU A 89 0.53 -1.38 9.53
CA GLU A 89 1.32 -1.07 8.32
C GLU A 89 0.73 0.13 7.55
N TRP A 90 -0.59 0.28 7.51
CA TRP A 90 -1.25 1.45 6.93
C TRP A 90 -0.93 2.73 7.72
N VAL A 91 -1.23 2.75 9.02
CA VAL A 91 -1.07 3.92 9.92
C VAL A 91 0.39 4.36 9.98
N ASN A 92 1.33 3.42 10.14
CA ASN A 92 2.76 3.71 10.12
C ASN A 92 3.21 4.20 8.73
N GLY A 93 2.66 3.61 7.67
CA GLY A 93 2.96 3.97 6.30
C GLY A 93 2.58 5.40 5.92
N VAL A 94 1.48 5.92 6.47
CA VAL A 94 1.04 7.32 6.32
C VAL A 94 1.55 8.23 7.45
N LYS A 95 2.34 7.69 8.39
CA LYS A 95 2.91 8.42 9.54
C LYS A 95 1.85 9.12 10.41
N ALA A 96 0.72 8.45 10.65
CA ALA A 96 -0.26 8.90 11.63
C ALA A 96 0.21 8.52 13.04
N ASP A 97 0.83 9.48 13.71
CA ASP A 97 1.48 9.35 15.02
C ASP A 97 0.66 9.96 16.17
N SER A 98 -0.54 10.49 15.89
CA SER A 98 -1.44 11.05 16.88
C SER A 98 -2.86 10.52 16.71
N PHE A 99 -3.66 10.61 17.77
CA PHE A 99 -5.07 10.22 17.74
C PHE A 99 -5.84 11.06 16.71
N GLU A 100 -5.54 12.35 16.62
CA GLU A 100 -6.15 13.29 15.68
C GLU A 100 -5.91 12.85 14.24
N LYS A 101 -4.64 12.60 13.87
CA LYS A 101 -4.31 12.10 12.52
C LYS A 101 -4.97 10.77 12.20
N LEU A 102 -5.07 9.88 13.18
CA LEU A 102 -5.78 8.61 13.00
C LEU A 102 -7.28 8.84 12.81
N SER A 103 -7.89 9.72 13.61
CA SER A 103 -9.30 10.10 13.49
C SER A 103 -9.59 10.67 12.10
N ASP A 104 -8.75 11.58 11.62
CA ASP A 104 -8.83 12.18 10.30
C ASP A 104 -8.79 11.13 9.19
N LEU A 105 -7.87 10.17 9.26
CA LEU A 105 -7.80 9.07 8.30
C LEU A 105 -9.07 8.22 8.27
N ILE A 106 -9.60 7.87 9.45
CA ILE A 106 -10.80 7.05 9.56
C ILE A 106 -12.03 7.81 9.03
N ILE A 107 -12.20 9.08 9.40
CA ILE A 107 -13.30 9.93 8.93
C ILE A 107 -13.21 10.12 7.42
N THR A 108 -12.01 10.43 6.91
CA THR A 108 -11.74 10.55 5.47
C THR A 108 -12.13 9.29 4.73
N ASP A 109 -11.75 8.10 5.23
CA ASP A 109 -12.13 6.83 4.60
C ASP A 109 -13.65 6.63 4.58
N GLN A 110 -14.35 6.99 5.66
CA GLN A 110 -15.81 6.92 5.72
C GLN A 110 -16.47 7.83 4.68
N ILE A 111 -16.00 9.07 4.51
CA ILE A 111 -16.50 9.99 3.48
C ILE A 111 -16.25 9.40 2.09
N LYS A 112 -15.01 8.95 1.80
CA LYS A 112 -14.64 8.34 0.52
C LYS A 112 -15.51 7.15 0.12
N ARG A 113 -16.03 6.38 1.08
CA ARG A 113 -16.95 5.27 0.81
C ARG A 113 -18.33 5.72 0.34
N LYS A 114 -18.77 6.93 0.71
CA LYS A 114 -20.05 7.51 0.30
C LYS A 114 -19.99 8.20 -1.06
N VAL A 115 -18.79 8.59 -1.50
CA VAL A 115 -18.57 9.22 -2.79
C VAL A 115 -18.75 8.22 -3.94
N SER A 116 -19.48 8.61 -4.97
CA SER A 116 -19.74 7.78 -6.16
C SER A 116 -18.47 7.56 -6.99
N GLN A 117 -18.46 6.53 -7.83
CA GLN A 117 -17.28 6.22 -8.65
C GLN A 117 -16.96 7.34 -9.65
N GLU A 118 -17.98 7.98 -10.24
CA GLU A 118 -17.82 9.11 -11.16
C GLU A 118 -16.97 10.24 -10.56
N VAL A 119 -17.25 10.61 -9.31
CA VAL A 119 -16.50 11.66 -8.60
C VAL A 119 -15.08 11.19 -8.27
N LYS A 120 -14.92 9.92 -7.87
CA LYS A 120 -13.58 9.34 -7.61
C LYS A 120 -12.69 9.38 -8.84
N ASP A 121 -13.26 9.06 -10.00
CA ASP A 121 -12.53 9.03 -11.27
C ASP A 121 -12.05 10.43 -11.68
N HIS A 122 -12.81 11.49 -11.33
CA HIS A 122 -12.37 12.88 -11.52
C HIS A 122 -11.10 13.22 -10.73
N PHE A 123 -10.92 12.62 -9.56
CA PHE A 123 -9.79 12.88 -8.66
C PHE A 123 -8.74 11.76 -8.66
N ILE A 124 -8.68 10.90 -9.68
CA ILE A 124 -7.92 9.63 -9.63
C ILE A 124 -6.45 9.77 -9.19
N ASP A 125 -5.76 10.83 -9.61
CA ASP A 125 -4.33 11.08 -9.31
C ASP A 125 -4.07 11.59 -7.89
N GLU A 126 -5.11 12.18 -7.27
CA GLU A 126 -5.04 12.80 -5.95
C GLU A 126 -5.81 12.00 -4.89
N TRP A 127 -6.74 11.13 -5.30
CA TRP A 127 -7.68 10.45 -4.41
C TRP A 127 -7.01 9.69 -3.28
N SER A 128 -5.89 9.01 -3.57
CA SER A 128 -5.11 8.27 -2.58
C SER A 128 -4.32 9.14 -1.60
N LYS A 129 -4.13 10.44 -1.92
CA LYS A 129 -3.36 11.40 -1.13
C LYS A 129 -4.23 12.24 -0.18
N LEU A 130 -5.53 12.35 -0.46
CA LEU A 130 -6.50 13.06 0.38
C LEU A 130 -6.71 12.30 1.69
N ASN A 131 -5.99 12.68 2.74
CA ASN A 131 -6.05 12.04 4.07
C ASN A 131 -6.63 12.95 5.16
N SER A 132 -6.92 14.21 4.80
CA SER A 132 -7.59 15.20 5.63
C SER A 132 -9.08 15.22 5.28
N PRO A 133 -9.99 15.11 6.27
CA PRO A 133 -11.43 15.26 6.05
C PRO A 133 -11.77 16.61 5.46
N ASP A 134 -11.15 17.68 5.98
CA ASP A 134 -11.44 19.05 5.59
C ASP A 134 -11.08 19.29 4.12
N ASP A 135 -9.85 18.92 3.72
CA ASP A 135 -9.38 19.03 2.34
C ASP A 135 -10.23 18.20 1.36
N LEU A 136 -10.71 17.03 1.82
CA LEU A 136 -11.56 16.16 1.01
C LEU A 136 -12.94 16.78 0.80
N VAL A 137 -13.57 17.29 1.86
CA VAL A 137 -14.91 17.88 1.78
C VAL A 137 -14.89 19.14 0.92
N GLU A 138 -13.90 20.02 1.09
CA GLU A 138 -13.74 21.23 0.27
C GLU A 138 -13.70 20.88 -1.23
N LYS A 139 -12.88 19.90 -1.62
CA LYS A 139 -12.80 19.43 -3.02
C LYS A 139 -14.11 18.84 -3.54
N LEU A 140 -14.86 18.14 -2.69
CA LEU A 140 -16.14 17.54 -3.07
C LEU A 140 -17.21 18.62 -3.28
N ASP A 141 -17.27 19.62 -2.39
CA ASP A 141 -18.21 20.74 -2.47
C ASP A 141 -17.92 21.63 -3.69
N ASP A 142 -16.65 21.88 -4.00
CA ASP A 142 -16.22 22.57 -5.22
C ASP A 142 -16.67 21.84 -6.49
N TYR A 143 -16.49 20.52 -6.52
CA TYR A 143 -16.93 19.68 -7.64
C TYR A 143 -18.45 19.75 -7.83
N ASP A 144 -19.22 19.61 -6.75
CA ASP A 144 -20.68 19.67 -6.80
C ASP A 144 -21.18 21.05 -7.23
N THR A 145 -20.52 22.12 -6.79
CA THR A 145 -20.80 23.50 -7.21
C THR A 145 -20.57 23.64 -8.72
N LEU A 146 -19.40 23.24 -9.22
CA LEU A 146 -19.10 23.30 -10.66
C LEU A 146 -20.11 22.49 -11.48
N ARG A 147 -20.39 21.25 -11.08
CA ARG A 147 -21.33 20.36 -11.75
C ARG A 147 -22.74 20.96 -11.80
N SER A 148 -23.19 21.60 -10.73
CA SER A 148 -24.49 22.27 -10.69
C SER A 148 -24.56 23.44 -11.68
N THR A 149 -23.48 24.23 -11.81
CA THR A 149 -23.42 25.36 -12.76
C THR A 149 -23.40 24.91 -14.22
N PHE A 150 -22.79 23.76 -14.53
CA PHE A 150 -22.82 23.21 -15.88
C PHE A 150 -24.22 22.69 -16.25
N ARG A 151 -24.91 22.05 -15.31
CA ARG A 151 -26.28 21.55 -15.51
C ARG A 151 -27.31 22.69 -15.66
N SER A 152 -27.16 23.79 -14.94
CA SER A 152 -28.08 24.94 -15.06
C SER A 152 -27.87 25.77 -16.33
N LYS A 153 -26.75 25.59 -17.04
CA LYS A 153 -26.42 26.27 -18.30
C LYS A 153 -26.74 25.46 -19.56
N GLN A 154 -27.19 24.21 -19.43
CA GLN A 154 -27.67 23.41 -20.57
C GLN A 154 -29.16 23.74 -20.84
N PRO A 155 -29.52 24.16 -22.07
CA PRO A 155 -30.89 24.53 -22.44
C PRO A 155 -31.86 23.34 -22.49
#